data_AF-A0A2S9T4V9-F1
#
_entry.id   AF-A0A2S9T4V9-F1
#
_cell.length_a   1.000
_cell.length_b   1.000
_cell.length_c   1.000
_cell.angle_alpha   90.00
_cell.angle_beta   90.00
_cell.angle_gamma   90.00
#
_symmetry.space_group_name_H-M   'P 1'
#
loop_
_entity.id
_entity.type
_entity.pdbx_description
1 polymer ?
#
loop_
_entity_poly.entity_id
_entity_poly.type
_entity_poly.pdbx_seq_one_letter_code
_entity_poly.pdbx_strand_id
1 'polypeptide(L)' 'MRSLRVEVSDTIFERVIAFFNKLPKRDIKLAIDENDKIYTPKQLSSLSIKTKGFKFNREEANER' A
#
# COMPACT_ATOMS: atom_id res chain seq x y z
N MET A 1 -20.48 -13.80 -17.09
CA MET A 1 -20.82 -12.63 -16.26
C MET A 1 -20.09 -11.42 -16.81
N ARG A 2 -20.72 -10.24 -16.88
CA ARG A 2 -20.07 -9.00 -17.33
C ARG A 2 -19.76 -8.14 -16.11
N SER A 3 -18.61 -7.47 -16.09
CA SER A 3 -18.20 -6.57 -15.01
C SER A 3 -18.34 -5.11 -15.45
N LEU A 4 -18.78 -4.26 -14.53
CA LEU A 4 -18.84 -2.81 -14.70
C LEU A 4 -17.96 -2.20 -13.61
N ARG A 5 -16.98 -1.40 -14.00
CA ARG A 5 -16.20 -0.57 -13.07
C ARG A 5 -16.76 0.84 -13.12
N VAL A 6 -17.14 1.37 -11.96
CA VAL A 6 -17.66 2.74 -11.81
C VAL A 6 -16.68 3.49 -10.93
N GLU A 7 -16.09 4.55 -11.47
CA GLU A 7 -15.30 5.50 -10.69
C GLU A 7 -16.22 6.60 -10.19
N VAL A 8 -16.20 6.82 -8.88
CA VAL A 8 -17.07 7.78 -8.21
C VAL A 8 -16.24 8.59 -7.22
N SER A 9 -16.57 9.87 -7.11
CA SER A 9 -16.01 10.72 -6.05
C SER A 9 -16.51 10.27 -4.67
N ASP A 10 -15.65 10.36 -3.66
CA ASP A 10 -15.97 10.04 -2.27
C ASP A 10 -17.24 10.74 -1.77
N THR A 11 -17.49 11.97 -2.24
CA THR A 11 -18.67 12.76 -1.87
C THR A 11 -20.01 12.11 -2.25
N ILE A 12 -20.01 11.24 -3.26
CA ILE A 12 -21.21 10.55 -3.77
C ILE A 12 -21.14 9.03 -3.61
N PHE A 13 -20.03 8.51 -3.08
CA PHE A 13 -19.79 7.08 -2.95
C PHE A 13 -20.92 6.39 -2.18
N GLU A 14 -21.30 6.92 -1.01
CA GLU A 14 -22.38 6.37 -0.20
C GLU A 14 -23.72 6.34 -0.93
N ARG A 15 -24.03 7.38 -1.71
CA ARG A 15 -25.28 7.45 -2.49
C ARG A 15 -25.31 6.41 -3.60
N VAL A 16 -24.17 6.18 -4.25
CA VAL A 16 -24.03 5.19 -5.31
C VAL A 16 -24.11 3.77 -4.74
N ILE A 17 -23.47 3.50 -3.60
CA ILE A 17 -23.63 2.25 -2.85
C ILE A 17 -25.12 2.01 -2.51
N ALA A 18 -25.79 3.02 -1.98
CA ALA A 18 -27.22 2.93 -1.64
C ALA A 18 -28.10 2.65 -2.87
N PHE A 19 -27.77 3.23 -4.02
CA PHE A 19 -28.45 2.94 -5.29
C PHE A 19 -28.27 1.47 -5.70
N PHE A 20 -27.03 0.97 -5.68
CA PHE A 20 -26.75 -0.42 -6.03
C PHE A 20 -27.39 -1.42 -5.06
N ASN A 21 -27.51 -1.07 -3.79
CA ASN A 21 -28.19 -1.89 -2.78
C ASN A 21 -29.70 -2.03 -3.01
N LYS A 22 -30.33 -1.12 -3.78
CA LYS A 22 -31.76 -1.22 -4.15
C LYS A 22 -32.02 -2.19 -5.30
N LEU A 23 -30.98 -2.59 -6.03
CA LEU A 23 -31.13 -3.53 -7.13
C LEU A 23 -31.31 -4.96 -6.62
N PRO A 24 -32.02 -5.83 -7.37
CA PRO A 24 -32.21 -7.22 -6.98
C PRO A 24 -30.87 -7.95 -6.83
N LYS A 25 -30.53 -8.32 -5.60
CA LYS A 25 -29.29 -9.03 -5.24
C LYS A 25 -29.10 -10.38 -5.91
N ARG A 26 -30.15 -10.90 -6.55
CA ARG A 26 -30.12 -12.17 -7.29
C ARG A 26 -29.36 -12.04 -8.61
N ASP A 27 -29.35 -10.83 -9.18
CA ASP A 27 -28.81 -10.57 -10.53
C ASP A 27 -27.49 -9.78 -10.50
N ILE A 28 -27.15 -9.17 -9.35
CA ILE A 28 -26.01 -8.26 -9.21
C ILE A 28 -25.16 -8.64 -8.01
N LYS A 29 -23.86 -8.85 -8.25
CA LYS A 29 -22.84 -9.02 -7.22
C LYS A 29 -21.97 -7.76 -7.17
N LEU A 30 -22.00 -7.06 -6.05
CA LEU A 30 -21.16 -5.88 -5.81
C LEU A 30 -19.81 -6.33 -5.26
N ALA A 31 -18.73 -5.83 -5.86
CA ALA A 31 -17.37 -5.97 -5.37
C ALA A 31 -16.80 -4.56 -5.25
N ILE A 32 -16.42 -4.17 -4.04
CA ILE A 32 -15.79 -2.90 -3.74
C ILE A 32 -14.31 -3.22 -3.52
N ASP A 33 -13.46 -2.81 -4.45
CA ASP A 33 -12.01 -2.85 -4.29
C ASP A 33 -11.57 -1.51 -3.71
N GLU A 34 -11.39 -1.46 -2.38
CA GLU A 34 -10.69 -0.36 -1.73
C GLU A 34 -9.22 -0.46 -2.16
N ASN A 35 -8.81 0.38 -3.13
CA ASN A 35 -7.41 0.56 -3.51
C ASN A 35 -6.66 1.37 -2.44
N ASP A 36 -6.83 1.02 -1.17
CA ASP A 36 -5.97 1.50 -0.10
C ASP A 36 -4.64 0.76 -0.22
N LYS A 37 -3.79 1.23 -1.13
CA LYS A 37 -2.36 0.92 -1.10
C LYS A 37 -1.81 1.59 0.14
N ILE A 38 -1.96 0.94 1.29
CA ILE A 38 -1.29 1.27 2.54
C ILE A 38 0.21 1.17 2.24
N TYR A 39 0.83 2.31 1.97
CA TYR A 39 2.27 2.40 1.73
C TYR A 39 2.95 2.16 3.07
N THR A 40 3.26 0.90 3.38
CA THR A 40 4.04 0.57 4.56
C THR A 40 5.45 1.13 4.36
N PRO A 41 5.90 2.09 5.20
CA PRO A 41 7.25 2.62 5.06
C PRO A 41 8.24 1.49 5.28
N LYS A 42 9.02 1.20 4.24
CA LYS A 42 10.03 0.14 4.26
C LYS A 42 11.11 0.54 5.26
N GLN A 43 11.21 -0.15 6.40
CA GLN A 43 12.27 0.09 7.38
C GLN A 43 13.64 -0.16 6.73
N LEU A 44 14.52 0.83 6.81
CA LEU A 44 15.90 0.74 6.37
C LEU A 44 16.67 -0.12 7.39
N SER A 45 16.88 -1.40 7.07
CA SER A 45 17.48 -2.37 8.00
C SER A 45 19.01 -2.30 8.06
N SER A 46 19.66 -1.79 7.02
CA SER A 46 21.12 -1.64 7.00
C SER A 46 21.57 -0.58 6.01
N LEU A 47 22.64 0.12 6.39
CA LEU A 47 23.36 1.06 5.56
C LEU A 47 24.75 0.48 5.29
N SER A 48 24.99 -0.07 4.10
CA SER A 48 26.32 -0.54 3.71
C SER A 48 27.12 0.61 3.11
N ILE A 49 28.08 1.11 3.87
CA ILE A 49 29.01 2.13 3.40
C ILE A 49 30.14 1.42 2.65
N LYS A 50 30.24 1.65 1.33
CA LYS A 50 31.34 1.10 0.51
C LYS A 50 32.64 1.83 0.82
N THR A 51 33.42 1.30 1.75
CA THR A 51 34.75 1.82 2.05
C THR A 51 35.80 1.15 1.18
N LYS A 52 35.94 1.57 -0.09
CA LYS A 52 37.11 1.17 -0.90
C LYS A 52 38.37 1.78 -0.27
N GLY A 53 39.15 0.96 0.43
CA GLY A 53 40.46 1.35 1.00
C GLY A 53 40.50 1.54 2.52
N PHE A 54 39.40 1.34 3.24
CA PHE A 54 39.41 1.42 4.70
C PHE A 54 39.89 0.10 5.31
N LYS A 55 41.06 0.12 5.94
CA LYS A 55 41.53 -0.96 6.82
C LYS A 55 41.14 -0.58 8.25
N PHE A 56 40.23 -1.34 8.83
CA PHE A 56 39.87 -1.20 10.24
C PHE A 56 41.09 -1.61 11.09
N ASN A 57 41.76 -0.64 11.69
CA ASN A 57 42.91 -0.90 12.53
C ASN A 57 42.43 -1.19 13.95
N ARG A 58 42.51 -2.46 14.37
CA ARG A 58 41.91 -2.94 15.62
C ARG A 58 42.58 -2.36 16.87
N GLU A 59 43.84 -1.92 16.74
CA GLU A 59 44.62 -1.29 17.81
C GLU A 59 44.04 0.09 18.19
N GLU A 60 43.70 0.93 17.21
CA GLU A 60 43.14 2.28 17.42
C GLU A 60 41.72 2.26 18.04
N ALA A 61 40.99 1.15 17.85
CA ALA A 61 39.64 0.96 18.40
C ALA A 61 39.63 0.50 19.87
N ASN A 62 40.71 -0.11 20.35
CA ASN A 62 40.83 -0.60 21.73
C ASN A 62 41.43 0.45 22.69
N GLU A 63 41.95 1.57 22.17
CA GLU A 63 42.47 2.70 22.97
C GLU A 63 41.36 3.69 23.41
N ARG A 64 40.10 3.42 23.08
CA ARG A 64 38.93 4.20 23.51
C ARG A 64 38.06 3.45 24.51
#